data_AF-A0A953XGS0-F1
#
_entry.id   AF-A0A953XGS0-F1
#
_cell.length_a   1.000
_cell.length_b   1.000
_cell.length_c   1.000
_cell.angle_alpha   90.00
_cell.angle_beta   90.00
_cell.angle_gamma   90.00
#
_symmetry.space_group_name_H-M   'P 1'
#
loop_
_entity.id
_entity.type
_entity.pdbx_description
1 polymer ?
#
loop_
_entity_poly.entity_id
_entity_poly.type
_entity_poly.pdbx_seq_one_letter_code
_entity_poly.pdbx_strand_id
1 'polypeptide(L)'
;MSDLRDTPDHVWQRQVQIWQSKSFEERMRLGCAADAMALSEARRLAEQRYPGDPAGLFLLLHGDSFSEPDRNRIAEAFRRHASSRAPSV
;
A
#
# COMPACT_ATOMS: atom_id res chain seq x y z
N MET A 1 8.75 26.13 -5.93
CA MET A 1 7.63 25.41 -5.30
C MET A 1 6.79 24.88 -6.44
N SER A 2 6.80 23.58 -6.69
CA SER A 2 6.03 22.97 -7.79
C SER A 2 4.55 23.04 -7.42
N ASP A 3 3.75 23.75 -8.22
CA ASP A 3 2.31 23.89 -8.03
C ASP A 3 1.66 22.51 -8.11
N LEU A 4 1.27 22.02 -6.95
CA LEU A 4 0.80 20.66 -6.72
C LEU A 4 -0.71 20.59 -7.02
N ARG A 5 -1.10 20.92 -8.25
CA ARG A 5 -2.47 20.74 -8.76
C ARG A 5 -2.43 20.29 -10.22
N ASP A 6 -2.09 19.02 -10.44
CA ASP A 6 -2.31 18.34 -11.73
C ASP A 6 -3.81 18.28 -12.10
N THR A 7 -4.70 18.54 -11.14
CA THR A 7 -6.14 18.53 -11.34
C THR A 7 -6.64 19.93 -11.74
N PRO A 8 -7.24 20.11 -12.93
CA PRO A 8 -7.84 21.37 -13.33
C PRO A 8 -8.90 21.87 -12.34
N ASP A 9 -8.96 23.19 -12.09
CA ASP A 9 -9.81 23.78 -11.05
C ASP A 9 -11.30 23.40 -11.16
N HIS A 10 -11.84 23.34 -12.38
CA HIS A 10 -13.24 22.96 -12.60
C HIS A 10 -13.54 21.51 -12.21
N VAL A 11 -12.56 20.60 -12.34
CA VAL A 11 -12.69 19.20 -11.92
C VAL A 11 -12.72 19.12 -10.40
N TRP A 12 -11.81 19.85 -9.73
CA TRP A 12 -11.78 19.95 -8.27
C TRP A 12 -13.08 20.52 -7.71
N GLN A 13 -13.57 21.63 -8.26
CA GLN A 13 -14.83 22.26 -7.82
C GLN A 13 -16.02 21.31 -7.96
N ARG A 14 -16.12 20.60 -9.08
CA ARG A 14 -17.18 19.60 -9.29
C ARG A 14 -17.08 18.45 -8.29
N GLN A 15 -15.87 17.99 -8.00
CA GLN A 15 -15.65 16.95 -6.99
C GLN A 15 -16.10 17.42 -5.61
N VAL A 16 -15.71 18.62 -5.19
CA VAL A 16 -16.14 19.22 -3.91
C VAL A 16 -17.67 19.30 -3.81
N GLN A 17 -18.35 19.75 -4.87
CA GLN A 17 -19.82 19.80 -4.89
C GLN A 17 -20.48 18.43 -4.71
N ILE A 18 -19.96 17.39 -5.40
CA ILE A 18 -20.46 16.01 -5.25
C ILE A 18 -20.25 15.48 -3.83
N TRP A 19 -19.11 15.81 -3.19
CA TRP A 19 -18.86 15.40 -1.81
C TRP A 19 -19.75 16.14 -0.82
N GLN A 20 -19.98 17.43 -1.02
CA GLN A 20 -20.87 18.24 -0.18
C GLN A 20 -22.34 17.85 -0.31
N SER A 21 -22.76 17.28 -1.44
CA SER A 21 -24.13 16.80 -1.64
C SER A 21 -24.42 15.45 -0.98
N LYS A 22 -23.46 14.85 -0.27
CA LYS A 22 -23.58 13.52 0.37
C LYS A 22 -23.71 13.65 1.88
N SER A 23 -24.45 12.73 2.49
CA SER A 23 -24.49 12.64 3.95
C SER A 23 -23.11 12.27 4.53
N PHE A 24 -22.90 12.51 5.82
CA PHE A 24 -21.67 12.07 6.49
C PHE A 24 -21.47 10.55 6.37
N GLU A 25 -22.55 9.77 6.57
CA GLU A 25 -22.52 8.31 6.46
C GLU A 25 -22.14 7.83 5.06
N GLU A 26 -22.70 8.44 4.02
CA GLU A 26 -22.33 8.13 2.64
C GLU A 26 -20.88 8.48 2.33
N ARG A 27 -20.37 9.59 2.86
CA ARG A 27 -18.96 9.98 2.70
C ARG A 27 -18.04 8.98 3.37
N MET A 28 -18.35 8.52 4.58
CA MET A 28 -17.59 7.48 5.27
C MET A 28 -17.61 6.16 4.50
N ARG A 29 -18.78 5.75 3.99
CA ARG A 29 -18.91 4.53 3.18
C ARG A 29 -18.05 4.57 1.92
N LEU A 30 -18.03 5.71 1.22
CA LEU A 30 -17.20 5.90 0.03
C LEU A 30 -15.70 5.96 0.37
N GLY A 31 -15.34 6.58 1.50
CA GLY A 31 -13.97 6.56 2.02
C GLY A 31 -13.47 5.13 2.26
N CYS A 32 -14.24 4.33 3.01
CA CYS A 32 -13.89 2.92 3.24
C CYS A 32 -13.78 2.11 1.95
N ALA A 33 -14.63 2.36 0.96
CA ALA A 33 -14.55 1.71 -0.34
C ALA A 33 -13.28 2.11 -1.11
N ALA A 34 -12.91 3.39 -1.09
CA ALA A 34 -11.68 3.89 -1.69
C ALA A 34 -10.43 3.28 -1.01
N ASP A 35 -10.43 3.19 0.32
CA ASP A 35 -9.34 2.57 1.08
C ASP A 35 -9.20 1.08 0.74
N ALA A 36 -10.32 0.36 0.61
CA ALA A 36 -10.31 -1.04 0.20
C ALA A 36 -9.75 -1.23 -1.22
N MET A 37 -10.11 -0.34 -2.16
CA MET A 37 -9.57 -0.34 -3.52
C MET A 37 -8.06 -0.04 -3.53
N ALA A 38 -7.63 0.96 -2.77
CA ALA A 38 -6.22 1.33 -2.65
C ALA A 38 -5.40 0.19 -2.05
N LEU A 39 -5.92 -0.48 -1.00
CA LEU A 39 -5.28 -1.64 -0.39
C LEU A 39 -5.17 -2.82 -1.39
N SER A 40 -6.23 -3.08 -2.15
CA SER A 40 -6.22 -4.14 -3.17
C SER A 40 -5.17 -3.88 -4.25
N GLU A 41 -5.06 -2.64 -4.73
CA GLU A 41 -4.09 -2.26 -5.75
C GLU A 41 -2.65 -2.27 -5.20
N ALA A 42 -2.44 -1.76 -3.98
CA ALA A 42 -1.15 -1.85 -3.31
C ALA A 42 -0.69 -3.30 -3.15
N ARG A 43 -1.60 -4.21 -2.76
CA ARG A 43 -1.32 -5.64 -2.68
C ARG A 43 -0.94 -6.24 -4.04
N ARG A 44 -1.69 -5.91 -5.09
CA ARG A 44 -1.40 -6.38 -6.46
C ARG A 44 0.00 -5.95 -6.91
N LEU A 45 0.36 -4.69 -6.70
CA LEU A 45 1.68 -4.16 -7.04
C LEU A 45 2.80 -4.80 -6.21
N ALA A 46 2.52 -5.05 -4.92
CA ALA A 46 3.43 -5.74 -4.02
C ALA A 46 3.71 -7.19 -4.49
N GLU A 47 2.67 -7.94 -4.85
CA GLU A 47 2.76 -9.29 -5.38
C GLU A 47 3.49 -9.34 -6.74
N GLN A 48 3.33 -8.32 -7.59
CA GLN A 48 4.07 -8.20 -8.85
C GLN A 48 5.57 -7.93 -8.63
N ARG A 49 5.90 -7.10 -7.65
CA ARG A 49 7.29 -6.72 -7.35
C ARG A 49 8.04 -7.80 -6.59
N TYR A 50 7.35 -8.56 -5.73
CA TYR A 50 7.92 -9.60 -4.87
C TYR A 50 7.15 -10.92 -5.01
N PRO A 51 7.11 -11.55 -6.20
CA PRO A 51 6.33 -12.75 -6.44
C PRO A 51 6.90 -13.92 -5.65
N GLY A 52 6.14 -14.42 -4.67
CA GLY A 52 6.57 -15.54 -3.84
C GLY A 52 7.72 -15.20 -2.88
N ASP A 53 7.99 -13.91 -2.64
CA ASP A 53 8.96 -13.44 -1.64
C ASP A 53 8.23 -12.77 -0.46
N PRO A 54 7.91 -13.53 0.60
CA PRO A 54 7.23 -13.01 1.78
C PRO A 54 8.03 -11.92 2.52
N ALA A 55 9.37 -11.93 2.41
CA ALA A 55 10.23 -10.94 3.07
C ALA A 55 10.11 -9.58 2.38
N GLY A 56 10.19 -9.59 1.04
CA GLY A 56 10.00 -8.40 0.21
C GLY A 56 8.61 -7.79 0.39
N LEU A 57 7.56 -8.61 0.45
CA LEU A 57 6.20 -8.16 0.73
C LEU A 57 6.07 -7.51 2.13
N PHE A 58 6.61 -8.17 3.16
CA PHE A 58 6.56 -7.66 4.53
C PHE A 58 7.30 -6.32 4.68
N LEU A 59 8.50 -6.22 4.11
CA LEU A 59 9.30 -4.99 4.15
C LEU A 59 8.71 -3.89 3.27
N LEU A 60 7.98 -4.21 2.20
CA LEU A 60 7.26 -3.19 1.42
C LEU A 60 6.10 -2.59 2.22
N LEU A 61 5.36 -3.42 2.97
CA LEU A 61 4.19 -2.98 3.72
C LEU A 61 4.54 -2.32 5.07
N HIS A 62 5.66 -2.71 5.67
CA HIS A 62 6.00 -2.33 7.05
C HIS A 62 7.43 -1.79 7.21
N GLY A 63 8.24 -1.76 6.16
CA GLY A 63 9.67 -1.42 6.21
C GLY A 63 9.97 -0.01 6.71
N ASP A 64 9.05 0.93 6.52
CA ASP A 64 9.20 2.31 6.99
C ASP A 64 9.15 2.43 8.52
N SER A 65 8.55 1.44 9.19
CA SER A 65 8.54 1.34 10.65
C SER A 65 9.86 0.80 11.24
N PHE A 66 10.81 0.40 10.40
CA PHE A 66 12.06 -0.24 10.82
C PHE A 66 13.28 0.56 10.37
N SER A 67 14.31 0.56 11.22
CA SER A 67 15.62 1.06 10.86
C SER A 67 16.24 0.22 9.74
N GLU A 68 17.13 0.79 8.93
CA GLU A 68 17.81 0.05 7.87
C GLU A 68 18.57 -1.21 8.35
N PRO A 69 19.30 -1.18 9.50
CA PRO A 69 19.86 -2.39 10.09
C PRO A 69 18.81 -3.47 10.40
N ASP A 70 17.63 -3.08 10.89
CA ASP A 70 16.57 -4.02 11.24
C ASP A 70 15.89 -4.60 10.01
N ARG A 71 15.70 -3.80 8.95
CA ARG A 71 15.21 -4.30 7.65
C ARG A 71 16.11 -5.41 7.10
N ASN A 72 17.43 -5.23 7.16
CA ASN A 72 18.39 -6.23 6.72
C ASN A 72 18.31 -7.52 7.56
N ARG A 73 18.19 -7.40 8.88
CA ARG A 73 18.01 -8.55 9.78
C ARG A 73 16.73 -9.33 9.49
N ILE A 74 15.64 -8.62 9.21
CA ILE A 74 14.34 -9.21 8.87
C ILE A 74 14.46 -9.97 7.54
N ALA A 75 15.02 -9.36 6.50
CA ALA A 75 15.26 -10.04 5.22
C ALA A 75 16.11 -11.31 5.39
N GLU A 76 17.20 -11.23 6.17
CA GLU A 76 18.06 -12.36 6.50
C GLU A 76 17.30 -13.50 7.20
N ALA A 77 16.45 -13.16 8.19
CA ALA A 77 15.67 -14.13 8.95
C ALA A 77 14.69 -14.89 8.07
N PHE A 78 13.97 -14.20 7.17
CA PHE A 78 13.06 -14.84 6.22
C PHE A 78 13.80 -15.76 5.24
N ARG A 79 14.97 -15.33 4.72
CA ARG A 79 15.81 -16.17 3.84
C ARG A 79 16.22 -17.47 4.53
N ARG A 80 16.73 -17.40 5.76
CA ARG A 80 17.10 -18.58 6.54
C ARG A 80 15.92 -19.52 6.78
N HIS A 81 14.74 -18.96 7.06
CA HIS A 81 13.55 -19.76 7.34
C HIS A 81 12.98 -20.44 6.08
N ALA A 82 13.10 -19.79 4.92
CA ALA A 82 12.78 -20.40 3.63
C ALA A 82 13.72 -21.57 3.32
N SER A 83 15.03 -21.40 3.53
CA SER A 83 16.02 -22.47 3.34
C SER A 83 15.84 -23.65 4.31
N SER A 84 15.40 -23.42 5.55
CA SER A 84 15.17 -24.48 6.54
C SER A 84 13.90 -25.30 6.30
N ARG A 85 13.00 -24.82 5.42
CA ARG A 85 11.74 -25.49 5.04
C ARG A 85 11.78 -26.12 3.65
N ALA A 86 12.84 -25.90 2.87
CA ALA A 86 13.04 -26.60 1.62
C ALA A 86 13.26 -28.10 1.93
N PRO A 87 12.49 -29.02 1.32
CA PRO A 87 12.69 -30.44 1.55
C PRO A 87 14.09 -30.82 1.09
N SER A 88 14.82 -31.55 1.94
CA SER A 88 16.07 -32.19 1.57
C SER A 88 15.80 -33.13 0.39
N VAL A 89 16.32 -32.79 -0.79
CA VAL A 89 16.40 -33.70 -1.93
C VAL A 89 17.59 -34.62 -1.73
#